data_AF-A0A485JMR1-F1
#
_entry.id   AF-A0A485JMR1-F1
#
_cell.length_a   1.000
_cell.length_b   1.000
_cell.length_c   1.000
_cell.angle_alpha   90.00
_cell.angle_beta   90.00
_cell.angle_gamma   90.00
#
_symmetry.space_group_name_H-M   'P 1'
#
loop_
_entity.id
_entity.type
_entity.pdbx_description
1 polymer ?
#
loop_
_entity_poly.entity_id
_entity_poly.type
_entity_poly.pdbx_seq_one_letter_code
_entity_poly.pdbx_strand_id
1 'polypeptide(L)'
;MDSINKLTFADLLLTEEKSVFRYLEGQNNPIVNVDSYYDDEIKQIKSNIKVLSQSKGKEFFYSHFGTPYRVTVINTVGGTGYFLRKLKIPVPALDQLGFSAGVLSTLKSLGKMKGLILVGGATGSGKSTTIYSLLTEF
;
A
#
# COMPACT_ATOMS: atom_id res chain seq x y z
N MET A 1 -2.86 1.24 22.76
CA MET A 1 -1.91 0.41 22.00
C MET A 1 -1.49 1.20 20.77
N ASP A 2 -0.20 1.38 20.58
CA ASP A 2 0.32 1.91 19.32
C ASP A 2 0.23 0.80 18.28
N SER A 3 -0.49 1.06 17.19
CA SER A 3 -0.68 0.12 16.08
C SER A 3 0.48 0.22 15.10
N ILE A 4 0.82 -0.88 14.42
CA ILE A 4 1.76 -0.86 13.28
C ILE A 4 1.37 0.19 12.23
N ASN A 5 0.08 0.56 12.15
CA ASN A 5 -0.40 1.58 11.22
C ASN A 5 0.22 2.98 11.48
N LYS A 6 0.72 3.26 12.68
CA LYS A 6 1.43 4.51 12.98
C LYS A 6 2.86 4.55 12.44
N LEU A 7 3.42 3.39 12.08
CA LEU A 7 4.76 3.27 11.51
C LEU A 7 4.75 3.59 10.00
N THR A 8 5.82 4.20 9.50
CA THR A 8 6.02 4.41 8.07
C THR A 8 6.81 3.22 7.49
N PHE A 9 6.14 2.37 6.71
CA PHE A 9 6.76 1.27 5.96
C PHE A 9 6.04 1.05 4.63
N ALA A 10 6.68 0.35 3.70
CA ALA A 10 6.09 0.06 2.39
C ALA A 10 5.27 -1.24 2.38
N ASP A 11 5.87 -2.33 2.86
CA ASP A 11 5.27 -3.66 2.87
C ASP A 11 5.37 -4.32 4.25
N LEU A 12 4.35 -5.10 4.62
CA LEU A 12 4.37 -6.05 5.72
C LEU A 12 4.25 -7.46 5.13
N LEU A 13 5.22 -8.33 5.43
CA LEU A 13 5.26 -9.70 4.95
C LEU A 13 5.02 -10.62 6.14
N LEU A 14 4.00 -11.46 6.05
CA LEU A 14 3.61 -12.41 7.08
C LEU A 14 3.77 -13.82 6.54
N THR A 15 4.60 -14.63 7.18
CA THR A 15 4.78 -16.05 6.86
C THR A 15 4.46 -16.90 8.09
N GLU A 16 4.60 -18.23 8.00
CA GLU A 16 4.47 -19.09 9.18
C GLU A 16 5.63 -18.89 10.18
N GLU A 17 6.84 -18.62 9.69
CA GLU A 17 8.04 -18.52 10.53
C GLU A 17 8.31 -17.09 11.02
N LYS A 18 8.00 -16.08 10.22
CA LYS A 18 8.39 -14.70 10.49
C LYS A 18 7.42 -13.66 9.96
N SER A 19 7.44 -12.51 10.62
CA SER A 19 6.78 -11.28 10.19
C SER A 19 7.83 -10.19 10.03
N VAL A 20 7.86 -9.53 8.87
CA VAL A 20 8.86 -8.50 8.57
C VAL A 20 8.25 -7.27 7.89
N PHE A 21 8.78 -6.10 8.20
CA PHE A 21 8.57 -4.87 7.44
C PHE A 21 9.59 -4.75 6.31
N ARG A 22 9.17 -4.18 5.18
CA ARG A 22 10.09 -3.64 4.17
C ARG A 22 10.06 -2.12 4.14
N TYR A 23 11.25 -1.54 4.04
CA TYR A 23 11.47 -0.10 4.00
C TYR A 23 10.80 0.64 5.17
N LEU A 24 11.02 0.13 6.39
CA LEU A 24 10.62 0.79 7.62
C LEU A 24 11.48 2.05 7.82
N GLU A 25 10.84 3.20 8.01
CA GLU A 25 11.51 4.48 8.21
C GLU A 25 12.36 4.48 9.48
N GLY A 26 13.54 5.11 9.43
CA GLY A 26 14.50 5.14 10.54
C GLY A 26 15.40 3.89 10.63
N GLN A 27 15.27 2.93 9.72
CA GLN A 27 16.09 1.71 9.70
C GLN A 27 17.05 1.69 8.51
N ASN A 28 18.28 1.25 8.75
CA ASN A 28 19.30 1.11 7.70
C ASN A 28 19.07 -0.11 6.81
N ASN A 29 18.39 -1.13 7.34
CA ASN A 29 18.12 -2.37 6.63
C ASN A 29 16.77 -2.28 5.88
N PRO A 30 16.71 -2.70 4.60
CA PRO A 30 15.48 -2.64 3.82
C PRO A 30 14.43 -3.67 4.28
N ILE A 31 14.83 -4.65 5.11
CA ILE A 31 13.98 -5.68 5.70
C ILE A 31 14.27 -5.71 7.20
N VAL A 32 13.23 -5.59 8.02
CA VAL A 32 13.33 -5.52 9.48
C VAL A 32 12.28 -6.44 10.08
N ASN A 33 12.65 -7.25 11.07
CA ASN A 33 11.67 -8.09 11.78
C ASN A 33 10.66 -7.20 12.52
N VAL A 34 9.41 -7.64 12.57
CA VAL A 34 8.42 -6.97 13.41
C VAL A 34 8.79 -7.20 14.88
N ASP A 35 8.79 -6.13 15.67
CA ASP A 35 9.04 -6.21 17.11
C ASP A 35 7.93 -7.01 17.81
N SER A 36 8.30 -7.85 18.77
CA SER A 36 7.38 -8.66 19.59
C SER A 36 6.28 -7.84 20.27
N TYR A 37 6.50 -6.53 20.48
CA TYR A 37 5.48 -5.59 20.94
C TYR A 37 4.20 -5.63 20.09
N TYR A 38 4.29 -5.95 18.79
CA TYR A 38 3.16 -6.01 17.87
C TYR A 38 2.61 -7.43 17.64
N ASP A 39 3.07 -8.45 18.34
CA ASP A 39 2.74 -9.86 18.05
C ASP A 39 1.23 -10.14 18.04
N ASP A 40 0.48 -9.56 18.99
CA ASP A 40 -0.97 -9.78 19.06
C ASP A 40 -1.71 -9.12 17.89
N GLU A 41 -1.27 -7.92 17.48
CA GLU A 41 -1.81 -7.24 16.30
C GLU A 41 -1.48 -8.03 15.03
N ILE A 42 -0.27 -8.55 14.91
CA ILE A 42 0.15 -9.38 13.78
C ILE A 42 -0.66 -10.68 13.69
N LYS A 43 -0.90 -11.35 14.84
CA LYS A 43 -1.77 -12.54 14.90
C LYS A 43 -3.19 -12.22 14.45
N GLN A 44 -3.73 -11.08 14.89
CA GLN A 44 -5.06 -10.62 14.49
C GLN A 44 -5.13 -10.37 12.97
N ILE A 45 -4.18 -9.62 12.41
CA ILE A 45 -4.10 -9.34 10.97
C ILE A 45 -4.01 -10.64 10.18
N LYS A 46 -3.10 -11.55 10.56
CA LYS A 46 -2.90 -12.83 9.87
C LYS A 46 -4.17 -13.69 9.88
N SER A 47 -4.86 -13.77 11.02
CA SER A 47 -6.14 -14.50 11.14
C SER A 47 -7.21 -13.94 10.20
N ASN A 48 -7.41 -12.62 10.23
CA ASN A 48 -8.40 -11.93 9.40
C ASN A 48 -8.12 -12.14 7.90
N ILE A 49 -6.87 -11.98 7.49
CA ILE A 49 -6.46 -12.15 6.09
C ILE A 49 -6.61 -13.60 5.64
N LYS A 50 -6.29 -14.58 6.50
CA LYS A 50 -6.48 -16.00 6.20
C LYS A 50 -7.94 -16.29 5.89
N VAL A 51 -8.88 -15.81 6.70
CA VAL A 51 -10.33 -15.95 6.46
C VAL A 51 -10.73 -15.26 5.14
N LEU A 52 -10.31 -14.01 4.94
CA LEU A 52 -10.64 -13.26 3.72
C LEU A 52 -10.10 -13.90 2.44
N SER A 53 -8.92 -14.54 2.50
CA SER A 53 -8.31 -15.18 1.34
C SER A 53 -9.12 -16.37 0.81
N GLN A 54 -9.93 -17.01 1.65
CA GLN A 54 -10.78 -18.14 1.26
C GLN A 54 -11.92 -17.70 0.33
N SER A 55 -12.43 -16.48 0.50
CA SER A 55 -13.53 -15.95 -0.32
C SER A 55 -13.06 -15.00 -1.43
N LYS A 56 -11.99 -14.22 -1.19
CA LYS A 56 -11.50 -13.22 -2.15
C LYS A 56 -10.36 -13.70 -3.05
N GLY A 57 -9.82 -14.90 -2.81
CA GLY A 57 -8.74 -15.47 -3.60
C GLY A 57 -7.37 -14.89 -3.26
N LYS A 58 -6.48 -14.80 -4.27
CA LYS A 58 -5.06 -14.50 -4.07
C LYS A 58 -4.71 -13.01 -3.99
N GLU A 59 -5.57 -12.12 -4.46
CA GLU A 59 -5.33 -10.68 -4.42
C GLU A 59 -6.59 -9.93 -3.98
N PHE A 60 -6.47 -9.09 -2.95
CA PHE A 60 -7.61 -8.33 -2.44
C PHE A 60 -7.20 -7.12 -1.60
N PHE A 61 -8.16 -6.23 -1.35
CA PHE A 61 -8.02 -5.16 -0.37
C PHE A 61 -8.45 -5.60 1.03
N TYR A 62 -7.64 -5.22 2.00
CA TYR A 62 -7.87 -5.41 3.43
C TYR A 62 -7.71 -4.06 4.14
N SER A 63 -8.61 -3.73 5.05
CA SER A 63 -8.50 -2.54 5.89
C SER A 63 -8.26 -2.96 7.33
N HIS A 64 -7.20 -2.43 7.93
CA HIS A 64 -6.88 -2.63 9.34
C HIS A 64 -6.89 -1.28 10.03
N PHE A 65 -7.80 -1.08 10.99
CA PHE A 65 -8.04 0.21 11.67
C PHE A 65 -8.06 1.42 10.71
N GLY A 66 -8.77 1.29 9.58
CA GLY A 66 -8.91 2.35 8.58
C GLY A 66 -7.71 2.54 7.63
N THR A 67 -6.58 1.87 7.89
CA THR A 67 -5.44 1.85 6.96
C THR A 67 -5.64 0.75 5.92
N PRO A 68 -5.72 1.09 4.62
CA PRO A 68 -5.93 0.09 3.59
C PRO A 68 -4.61 -0.51 3.12
N TYR A 69 -4.67 -1.82 2.91
CA TYR A 69 -3.60 -2.67 2.42
C TYR A 69 -4.06 -3.38 1.16
N ARG A 70 -3.17 -3.47 0.17
CA ARG A 70 -3.31 -4.44 -0.92
C ARG A 70 -2.62 -5.72 -0.52
N VAL A 71 -3.37 -6.81 -0.42
CA VAL A 71 -2.88 -8.12 0.00
C VAL A 71 -2.67 -9.01 -1.21
N THR A 72 -1.52 -9.67 -1.25
CA THR A 72 -1.24 -10.78 -2.17
C THR A 72 -0.93 -12.03 -1.34
N VAL A 73 -1.59 -13.14 -1.67
CA VAL A 73 -1.40 -14.45 -1.05
C VAL A 73 -0.48 -15.29 -1.92
N ILE A 74 0.63 -15.77 -1.35
CA ILE A 74 1.65 -16.54 -2.06
C ILE A 74 1.86 -17.88 -1.35
N ASN A 75 1.77 -18.98 -2.09
CA ASN A 75 2.15 -20.29 -1.56
C ASN A 75 3.68 -20.40 -1.62
N THR A 76 4.31 -20.58 -0.47
CA THR A 76 5.77 -20.75 -0.33
C THR A 76 6.09 -22.18 0.13
N VAL A 77 7.37 -22.56 0.11
CA VAL A 77 7.82 -23.87 0.61
C VAL A 77 7.45 -24.06 2.09
N GLY A 78 7.49 -22.99 2.89
CA GLY A 78 7.13 -22.98 4.32
C GLY A 78 5.64 -22.74 4.60
N GLY A 79 4.78 -22.90 3.59
CA GLY A 79 3.34 -22.65 3.71
C GLY A 79 2.90 -21.30 3.12
N THR A 80 1.72 -20.83 3.50
CA THR A 80 1.11 -19.64 2.92
C THR A 80 1.71 -18.35 3.48
N GLY A 81 2.24 -17.51 2.59
CA GLY A 81 2.69 -16.16 2.89
C GLY A 81 1.67 -15.10 2.47
N TYR A 82 1.55 -14.04 3.26
CA TYR A 82 0.71 -12.89 3.00
C TYR A 82 1.58 -11.64 2.86
N PHE A 83 1.45 -10.96 1.73
CA PHE A 83 2.22 -9.78 1.38
C PHE A 83 1.27 -8.60 1.35
N LEU A 84 1.37 -7.72 2.35
CA LEU A 84 0.51 -6.57 2.50
C LEU A 84 1.28 -5.31 2.10
N ARG A 85 0.85 -4.64 1.04
CA ARG A 85 1.36 -3.32 0.66
C ARG A 85 0.50 -2.24 1.29
N LYS A 86 1.10 -1.42 2.16
CA LYS A 86 0.43 -0.27 2.79
C LYS A 86 0.20 0.80 1.73
N LEU A 87 -1.04 1.25 1.58
CA LEU A 87 -1.34 2.39 0.70
C LEU A 87 -0.98 3.68 1.42
N LYS A 88 -0.33 4.61 0.70
CA LYS A 88 -0.03 5.94 1.22
C LYS A 88 -1.30 6.79 1.19
N ILE A 89 -1.78 7.18 2.37
CA ILE A 89 -2.94 8.05 2.60
C ILE A 89 -2.49 9.18 3.55
N PRO A 90 -2.99 10.42 3.41
CA PRO A 90 -3.92 10.87 2.37
C PRO A 90 -3.29 10.82 0.97
N VAL A 91 -4.15 10.65 -0.04
CA VAL A 91 -3.74 10.89 -1.42
C VAL A 91 -3.39 12.38 -1.51
N PRO A 92 -2.17 12.75 -1.95
CA PRO A 92 -1.80 14.15 -2.06
C PRO A 92 -2.70 14.86 -3.08
N ALA A 93 -2.97 16.14 -2.84
CA ALA A 93 -3.68 16.96 -3.80
C ALA A 93 -2.87 17.08 -5.11
N LEU A 94 -3.55 17.20 -6.25
CA LEU A 94 -2.90 17.18 -7.57
C LEU A 94 -1.89 18.34 -7.73
N ASP A 95 -2.17 19.49 -7.12
CA ASP A 95 -1.32 20.68 -7.10
C ASP A 95 -0.04 20.50 -6.26
N GLN A 96 -0.01 19.56 -5.32
CA GLN A 96 1.16 19.24 -4.50
C GLN A 96 2.15 18.29 -5.20
N LEU A 97 1.81 17.77 -6.39
CA LEU A 97 2.68 16.83 -7.12
C LEU A 97 3.84 17.49 -7.88
N GLY A 98 3.93 18.83 -7.87
CA GLY A 98 5.04 19.56 -8.49
C GLY A 98 4.90 19.77 -10.00
N PHE A 99 3.70 19.60 -10.56
CA PHE A 99 3.42 19.98 -11.94
C PHE A 99 3.46 21.50 -12.12
N SER A 100 3.91 21.96 -13.29
CA SER A 100 3.79 23.38 -13.64
C SER A 100 2.32 23.78 -13.78
N ALA A 101 2.01 25.07 -13.57
CA ALA A 101 0.64 25.58 -13.65
C ALA A 101 -0.07 25.25 -14.98
N GLY A 102 0.67 25.30 -16.09
CA GLY A 102 0.14 24.93 -17.41
C GLY A 102 -0.28 23.45 -17.46
N VAL A 103 0.61 22.53 -17.04
CA VAL A 103 0.31 21.09 -17.02
C VAL A 103 -0.85 20.78 -16.09
N LEU A 104 -0.89 21.41 -14.91
CA LEU A 104 -1.98 21.25 -13.95
C LEU A 104 -3.33 21.67 -14.55
N SER A 105 -3.37 22.82 -15.24
CA SER A 105 -4.58 23.31 -15.90
C SER A 105 -5.08 22.34 -16.98
N THR A 106 -4.15 21.76 -17.77
CA THR A 106 -4.48 20.74 -18.76
C THR A 106 -5.02 19.49 -18.09
N LEU A 107 -4.32 18.95 -17.09
CA LEU A 107 -4.77 17.75 -16.37
C LEU A 107 -6.17 17.91 -15.78
N LYS A 108 -6.46 19.06 -15.15
CA LYS A 108 -7.80 19.35 -14.60
C LYS A 108 -8.88 19.44 -15.68
N SER A 109 -8.56 19.95 -16.87
CA SER A 109 -9.54 20.02 -17.96
C SER A 109 -9.85 18.65 -18.58
N LEU A 110 -8.91 17.70 -18.51
CA LEU A 110 -9.10 16.32 -19.00
C LEU A 110 -10.25 15.58 -18.29
N GLY A 111 -10.56 15.90 -17.03
CA GLY A 111 -11.62 15.22 -16.26
C GLY A 111 -13.02 15.31 -16.88
N LYS A 112 -13.25 16.31 -17.75
CA LYS A 112 -14.52 16.48 -18.48
C LYS A 112 -14.51 15.86 -19.88
N MET A 113 -13.38 15.29 -20.30
CA MET A 113 -13.17 14.76 -21.65
C MET A 113 -13.16 13.23 -21.67
N LYS A 114 -13.40 12.65 -22.84
CA LYS A 114 -13.31 11.21 -23.07
C LYS A 114 -12.02 10.91 -23.83
N GLY A 115 -11.20 10.02 -23.30
CA GLY A 115 -9.91 9.67 -23.89
C GLY A 115 -9.10 8.76 -22.99
N LEU A 116 -7.85 8.51 -23.38
CA LEU A 116 -6.90 7.68 -22.64
C LEU A 116 -5.75 8.55 -22.09
N ILE A 117 -5.50 8.48 -20.79
CA ILE A 117 -4.34 9.09 -20.14
C ILE A 117 -3.35 7.97 -19.81
N LEU A 118 -2.11 8.10 -20.30
CA LEU A 118 -1.02 7.17 -20.00
C LEU A 118 -0.02 7.83 -19.05
N VAL A 119 0.14 7.25 -17.86
CA VAL A 119 1.12 7.70 -16.86
C VAL A 119 2.30 6.73 -16.84
N GLY A 120 3.38 7.09 -17.54
CA GLY A 120 4.60 6.30 -17.66
C GLY A 120 5.70 6.67 -16.67
N GLY A 121 6.67 5.78 -16.46
CA GLY A 121 7.85 6.02 -15.62
C GLY A 121 8.36 4.78 -14.87
N ALA A 122 9.58 4.84 -14.34
CA ALA A 122 10.21 3.75 -13.58
C ALA A 122 9.46 3.43 -12.26
N THR A 123 9.72 2.28 -11.65
CA THR A 123 9.17 1.93 -10.32
C THR A 123 9.56 3.00 -9.29
N GLY A 124 8.59 3.45 -8.48
CA GLY A 124 8.81 4.51 -7.49
C GLY A 124 8.65 5.95 -8.01
N SER A 125 8.44 6.17 -9.31
CA SER A 125 8.31 7.52 -9.91
C SER A 125 6.98 8.25 -9.64
N GLY A 126 6.18 7.81 -8.66
CA GLY A 126 4.90 8.46 -8.33
C GLY A 126 3.73 8.21 -9.28
N LYS A 127 3.80 7.20 -10.17
CA LYS A 127 2.71 6.87 -11.13
C LYS A 127 1.36 6.64 -10.44
N SER A 128 1.32 5.69 -9.49
CA SER A 128 0.09 5.38 -8.77
C SER A 128 -0.41 6.60 -8.00
N THR A 129 0.50 7.32 -7.33
CA THR A 129 0.16 8.57 -6.61
C THR A 129 -0.50 9.58 -7.53
N THR A 130 0.06 9.82 -8.72
CA THR A 130 -0.50 10.74 -9.73
C THR A 130 -1.89 10.30 -10.17
N ILE A 131 -2.08 9.01 -10.46
CA ILE A 131 -3.38 8.47 -10.85
C ILE A 131 -4.41 8.66 -9.73
N TYR A 132 -4.06 8.34 -8.48
CA TYR A 132 -4.96 8.53 -7.34
C TYR A 132 -5.32 10.01 -7.13
N SER A 133 -4.37 10.94 -7.27
CA SER A 133 -4.63 12.37 -7.17
C SER A 133 -5.57 12.86 -8.27
N LEU A 134 -5.39 12.41 -9.52
CA LEU A 134 -6.30 12.74 -10.63
C LEU A 134 -7.71 12.19 -10.40
N LEU A 135 -7.84 10.93 -9.96
CA LEU A 135 -9.14 10.32 -9.65
C LEU A 135 -9.86 11.00 -8.48
N THR A 136 -9.13 11.69 -7.60
CA THR A 136 -9.70 12.44 -6.47
C THR A 136 -10.10 13.86 -6.90
N GLU A 137 -9.40 14.43 -7.90
CA GLU A 137 -9.67 15.76 -8.45
C GLU A 137 -10.87 15.78 -9.41
N PHE A 138 -11.08 14.68 -10.17
CA PHE A 138 -12.17 14.53 -11.14
C PHE A 138 -13.50 14.17 -10.49
#